data_AF-A0A1V2ESQ6-F1
#
_entry.id   AF-A0A1V2ESQ6-F1
#
_cell.length_a   1.000
_cell.length_b   1.000
_cell.length_c   1.000
_cell.angle_alpha   90.00
_cell.angle_beta   90.00
_cell.angle_gamma   90.00
#
_symmetry.space_group_name_H-M   'P 1'
#
loop_
_entity.id
_entity.type
_entity.pdbx_description
1 polymer ?
#
loop_
_entity_poly.entity_id
_entity_poly.type
_entity_poly.pdbx_seq_one_letter_code
_entity_poly.pdbx_strand_id
1 'polypeptide(L)'
;MRDFRLAGVALELAARERFAAISVELSSLSNAFSSALLDATDHWFEHITDEALLAGVAEPDKAMFAEAARQRDLDGWVVMLQAPSTSAIMNFAENRQLRFRVYEASTTRASDQGSDAGKFDNSERIARILELRHEAATLLGYKDPVERSLATKMAPSADAILSFLRDLAARAKPAAGREFAELQRFAAADLVQRGG
;
A
#
# COMPACT_ATOMS: atom_id res chain seq x y z
N MET A 1 -18.85 20.54 22.31
CA MET A 1 -17.61 21.18 22.79
C MET A 1 -16.33 20.47 22.35
N ARG A 2 -16.25 19.13 22.37
CA ARG A 2 -15.02 18.39 22.00
C ARG A 2 -14.61 18.56 20.52
N ASP A 3 -15.58 18.55 19.61
CA ASP A 3 -15.32 18.73 18.16
C ASP A 3 -14.85 20.15 17.82
N PHE A 4 -15.34 21.16 18.54
CA PHE A 4 -14.89 22.55 18.40
C PHE A 4 -13.42 22.74 18.79
N ARG A 5 -12.93 22.01 19.82
CA ARG A 5 -11.51 22.02 20.20
C ARG A 5 -10.66 21.32 19.14
N LEU A 6 -11.12 20.20 18.59
CA LEU A 6 -10.41 19.44 17.55
C LEU A 6 -10.32 20.19 16.20
N ALA A 7 -11.24 21.13 15.99
CA ALA A 7 -11.27 22.05 14.84
C ALA A 7 -10.45 23.34 15.05
N GLY A 8 -9.79 23.52 16.20
CA GLY A 8 -8.95 24.69 16.47
C GLY A 8 -9.72 25.98 16.76
N VAL A 9 -11.02 25.91 17.07
CA VAL A 9 -11.88 27.09 17.30
C VAL A 9 -11.45 27.89 18.54
N ALA A 10 -10.82 27.24 19.51
CA ALA A 10 -10.34 27.85 20.74
C ALA A 10 -8.89 28.39 20.65
N LEU A 11 -8.27 28.36 19.46
CA LEU A 11 -6.91 28.88 19.28
C LEU A 11 -6.91 30.41 19.16
N GLU A 12 -5.87 31.02 19.72
CA GLU A 12 -5.53 32.42 19.49
C GLU A 12 -5.28 32.70 18.00
N LEU A 13 -5.47 33.95 17.57
CA LEU A 13 -5.54 34.33 16.16
C LEU A 13 -4.41 33.73 15.30
N ALA A 14 -3.15 33.90 15.71
CA ALA A 14 -1.98 33.40 14.97
C ALA A 14 -1.93 31.86 14.89
N ALA A 15 -2.24 31.16 15.98
CA ALA A 15 -2.28 29.70 16.01
C ALA A 15 -3.43 29.16 15.16
N ARG A 16 -4.57 29.85 15.15
CA ARG A 16 -5.74 29.51 14.31
C ARG A 16 -5.43 29.67 12.82
N GLU A 17 -4.75 30.76 12.44
CA GLU A 17 -4.31 30.99 11.06
C GLU A 17 -3.33 29.91 10.58
N ARG A 18 -2.33 29.57 11.41
CA ARG A 18 -1.39 28.49 11.10
C ARG A 18 -2.09 27.14 10.98
N PHE A 19 -3.02 26.82 11.90
CA PHE A 19 -3.78 25.58 11.86
C PHE A 19 -4.65 25.46 10.58
N ALA A 20 -5.26 26.56 10.15
CA ALA A 20 -6.01 26.61 8.89
C ALA A 20 -5.08 26.38 7.68
N ALA A 21 -3.92 27.04 7.64
CA ALA A 21 -2.93 26.86 6.58
C ALA A 21 -2.42 25.40 6.50
N ILE A 22 -2.11 24.78 7.65
CA ILE A 22 -1.72 23.36 7.73
C ILE A 22 -2.82 22.47 7.17
N SER A 23 -4.08 22.76 7.48
CA SER A 23 -5.21 21.96 7.00
C SER A 23 -5.31 21.98 5.47
N VAL A 24 -5.12 23.15 4.85
CA VAL A 24 -5.08 23.30 3.38
C VAL A 24 -3.90 22.53 2.78
N GLU A 25 -2.71 22.66 3.37
CA GLU A 25 -1.50 21.97 2.90
C GLU A 25 -1.64 20.44 2.99
N LEU A 26 -2.18 19.92 4.10
CA LEU A 26 -2.46 18.50 4.28
C LEU A 26 -3.47 17.96 3.26
N SER A 27 -4.51 18.72 2.94
CA SER A 27 -5.48 18.35 1.89
C SER A 27 -4.81 18.28 0.52
N SER A 28 -3.98 19.28 0.18
CA SER A 28 -3.23 19.30 -1.08
C SER A 28 -2.26 18.11 -1.18
N LEU A 29 -1.47 17.85 -0.14
CA LEU A 29 -0.53 16.73 -0.08
C LEU A 29 -1.22 15.37 -0.16
N SER A 30 -2.39 15.22 0.48
CA SER A 30 -3.17 13.96 0.43
C SER A 30 -3.70 13.68 -0.97
N ASN A 31 -4.14 14.71 -1.68
CA ASN A 31 -4.57 14.59 -3.08
C ASN A 31 -3.38 14.25 -3.99
N ALA A 32 -2.25 14.95 -3.82
CA ALA A 32 -1.03 14.67 -4.58
C ALA A 32 -0.50 13.25 -4.34
N PHE A 33 -0.53 12.77 -3.09
CA PHE A 33 -0.18 11.40 -2.73
C PHE A 33 -1.04 10.37 -3.47
N SER A 34 -2.36 10.59 -3.44
CA SER A 34 -3.33 9.67 -4.06
C SER A 34 -3.21 9.67 -5.58
N SER A 35 -3.00 10.85 -6.20
CA SER A 35 -2.75 10.97 -7.64
C SER A 35 -1.48 10.22 -8.04
N ALA A 36 -0.37 10.46 -7.35
CA ALA A 36 0.89 9.79 -7.67
C ALA A 36 0.80 8.26 -7.56
N LEU A 37 0.05 7.74 -6.59
CA LEU A 37 -0.20 6.30 -6.47
C LEU A 37 -1.06 5.74 -7.61
N LEU A 38 -2.08 6.49 -8.03
CA LEU A 38 -2.91 6.12 -9.18
C LEU A 38 -2.09 6.14 -10.47
N ASP A 39 -1.35 7.22 -10.70
CA ASP A 39 -0.47 7.38 -11.86
C ASP A 39 0.56 6.26 -11.93
N ALA A 40 1.20 5.89 -10.81
CA ALA A 40 2.11 4.75 -10.75
C ALA A 40 1.42 3.41 -11.04
N THR A 41 0.18 3.23 -10.61
CA THR A 41 -0.60 2.00 -10.83
C THR A 41 -1.02 1.86 -12.29
N ASP A 42 -1.43 2.95 -12.94
CA ASP A 42 -1.88 2.96 -14.33
C ASP A 42 -0.73 3.02 -15.34
N HIS A 43 0.41 3.60 -14.94
CA HIS A 43 1.60 3.69 -15.79
C HIS A 43 2.22 2.32 -16.06
N TRP A 44 2.32 1.47 -15.04
CA TRP A 44 2.94 0.17 -15.18
C TRP A 44 1.98 -0.83 -15.84
N PHE A 45 2.48 -1.51 -16.86
CA PHE A 45 1.85 -2.70 -17.39
C PHE A 45 2.91 -3.62 -18.02
N GLU A 46 2.62 -4.91 -18.08
CA GLU A 46 3.49 -5.87 -18.75
C GLU A 46 2.71 -6.51 -19.91
N HIS A 47 3.21 -6.26 -21.13
CA HIS A 47 2.67 -6.83 -22.36
C HIS A 47 3.27 -8.22 -22.60
N ILE A 48 2.40 -9.20 -22.79
CA ILE A 48 2.74 -10.60 -22.97
C ILE A 48 2.12 -11.08 -24.28
N THR A 49 2.96 -11.61 -25.17
CA THR A 49 2.54 -12.23 -26.43
C THR A 49 2.70 -13.75 -26.45
N ASP A 50 3.52 -14.29 -25.54
CA ASP A 50 3.70 -15.73 -25.34
C ASP A 50 2.79 -16.22 -24.21
N GLU A 51 1.75 -16.97 -24.56
CA GLU A 51 0.80 -17.55 -23.60
C GLU A 51 1.47 -18.48 -22.58
N ALA A 52 2.61 -19.10 -22.92
CA ALA A 52 3.32 -19.97 -22.00
C ALA A 52 3.78 -19.24 -20.72
N LEU A 53 3.97 -17.91 -20.79
CA LEU A 53 4.28 -17.09 -19.61
C LEU A 53 3.11 -16.98 -18.63
N LEU A 54 1.88 -17.24 -19.09
CA LEU A 54 0.64 -17.24 -18.30
C LEU A 54 0.21 -18.65 -17.84
N ALA A 55 1.10 -19.65 -17.90
CA ALA A 55 0.82 -20.98 -17.37
C ALA A 55 0.30 -20.90 -15.91
N GLY A 56 -0.77 -21.66 -15.63
CA GLY A 56 -1.47 -21.69 -14.34
C GLY A 56 -2.51 -20.58 -14.12
N VAL A 57 -2.48 -19.49 -14.90
CA VAL A 57 -3.50 -18.43 -14.82
C VAL A 57 -4.82 -18.94 -15.40
N ALA A 58 -5.92 -18.72 -14.69
CA ALA A 58 -7.25 -19.17 -15.11
C ALA A 58 -7.77 -18.38 -16.33
N GLU A 59 -8.59 -19.03 -17.16
CA GLU A 59 -9.15 -18.41 -18.37
C GLU A 59 -9.90 -17.07 -18.14
N PRO A 60 -10.70 -16.89 -17.07
CA PRO A 60 -11.31 -15.59 -16.79
C PRO A 60 -10.28 -14.47 -16.57
N ASP A 61 -9.16 -14.78 -15.92
CA ASP A 61 -8.10 -13.80 -15.66
C ASP A 61 -7.32 -13.49 -16.95
N LYS A 62 -7.03 -14.52 -17.77
CA LYS A 62 -6.47 -14.30 -19.12
C LYS A 62 -7.38 -13.45 -19.99
N ALA A 63 -8.69 -13.67 -19.96
CA ALA A 63 -9.66 -12.86 -20.70
C ALA A 63 -9.63 -11.39 -20.25
N MET A 64 -9.50 -11.13 -18.95
CA MET A 64 -9.31 -9.78 -18.43
C MET A 64 -8.01 -9.13 -18.96
N PHE A 65 -6.90 -9.87 -19.01
CA PHE A 65 -5.64 -9.35 -19.55
C PHE A 65 -5.71 -9.11 -21.06
N ALA A 66 -6.43 -9.95 -21.81
CA ALA A 66 -6.63 -9.77 -23.24
C ALA A 66 -7.51 -8.55 -23.55
N GLU A 67 -8.54 -8.30 -22.75
CA GLU A 67 -9.33 -7.08 -22.85
C GLU A 67 -8.50 -5.82 -22.52
N ALA A 68 -7.62 -5.89 -21.51
CA ALA A 68 -6.71 -4.80 -21.18
C ALA A 68 -5.70 -4.51 -22.31
N ALA A 69 -5.28 -5.54 -23.05
CA ALA A 69 -4.43 -5.41 -24.25
C ALA A 69 -5.21 -4.73 -25.38
N ARG A 70 -6.43 -5.19 -25.67
CA ARG A 70 -7.33 -4.58 -26.66
C ARG A 70 -7.60 -3.10 -26.40
N GLN A 71 -7.83 -2.72 -25.15
CA GLN A 71 -8.04 -1.31 -24.76
C GLN A 71 -6.80 -0.43 -24.98
N ARG A 72 -5.63 -1.04 -25.14
CA ARG A 72 -4.35 -0.38 -25.41
C ARG A 72 -3.88 -0.57 -26.86
N ASP A 73 -4.74 -1.10 -27.73
CA ASP A 73 -4.40 -1.44 -29.12
C ASP A 73 -3.18 -2.38 -29.23
N LEU A 74 -3.05 -3.32 -28.28
CA LEU A 74 -2.01 -4.35 -28.25
C LEU A 74 -2.63 -5.75 -28.45
N ASP A 75 -1.89 -6.63 -29.14
CA ASP A 75 -2.23 -8.05 -29.25
C ASP A 75 -1.88 -8.82 -27.96
N GLY A 76 -2.41 -10.03 -27.78
CA GLY A 76 -2.06 -10.88 -26.64
C GLY A 76 -2.68 -10.40 -25.32
N TRP A 77 -1.86 -10.23 -24.28
CA TRP A 77 -2.31 -9.98 -22.90
C TRP A 77 -1.55 -8.83 -22.25
N VAL A 78 -2.23 -8.08 -21.39
CA VAL A 78 -1.63 -7.03 -20.57
C VAL A 78 -1.91 -7.29 -19.10
N VAL A 79 -0.84 -7.49 -18.32
CA VAL A 79 -0.89 -7.55 -16.85
C VAL A 79 -0.75 -6.13 -16.29
N MET A 80 -1.51 -5.81 -15.24
CA MET A 80 -1.62 -4.48 -14.64
C MET A 80 -1.43 -4.55 -13.11
N LEU A 81 -1.27 -3.39 -12.46
CA LEU A 81 -1.11 -3.32 -11.00
C LEU A 81 -2.43 -3.22 -10.21
N GLN A 82 -3.57 -3.30 -10.89
CA GLN A 82 -4.89 -3.33 -10.25
C GLN A 82 -5.08 -4.64 -9.48
N ALA A 83 -5.73 -4.56 -8.31
CA ALA A 83 -5.80 -5.67 -7.35
C ALA A 83 -6.25 -7.04 -7.93
N PRO A 84 -7.26 -7.12 -8.83
CA PRO A 84 -7.62 -8.38 -9.47
C PRO A 84 -6.48 -8.96 -10.31
N SER A 85 -5.79 -8.13 -11.09
CA SER A 85 -4.68 -8.54 -11.96
C SER A 85 -3.48 -9.03 -11.15
N THR A 86 -3.05 -8.27 -10.14
CA THR A 86 -1.92 -8.68 -9.29
C THR A 86 -2.22 -9.97 -8.54
N SER A 87 -3.44 -10.13 -8.04
CA SER A 87 -3.83 -11.32 -7.27
C SER A 87 -3.86 -12.57 -8.14
N ALA A 88 -4.35 -12.47 -9.38
CA ALA A 88 -4.36 -13.59 -10.32
C ALA A 88 -2.93 -14.10 -10.61
N ILE A 89 -1.99 -13.17 -10.87
CA ILE A 89 -0.60 -13.55 -11.10
C ILE A 89 0.05 -14.14 -9.85
N MET A 90 -0.09 -13.49 -8.68
CA MET A 90 0.59 -13.93 -7.47
C MET A 90 0.09 -15.29 -6.96
N ASN A 91 -1.20 -15.59 -7.16
CA ASN A 91 -1.79 -16.83 -6.67
C ASN A 91 -1.65 -18.00 -7.65
N PHE A 92 -1.70 -17.75 -8.96
CA PHE A 92 -1.90 -18.82 -9.94
C PHE A 92 -0.82 -18.93 -11.02
N ALA A 93 -0.09 -17.85 -11.35
CA ALA A 93 0.92 -17.95 -12.39
C ALA A 93 2.07 -18.86 -11.96
N GLU A 94 2.41 -19.86 -12.76
CA GLU A 94 3.52 -20.79 -12.50
C GLU A 94 4.88 -20.14 -12.77
N ASN A 95 4.92 -19.18 -13.69
CA ASN A 95 6.15 -18.48 -14.06
C ASN A 95 6.66 -17.59 -12.91
N ARG A 96 7.75 -18.02 -12.26
CA ARG A 96 8.37 -17.31 -11.14
C ARG A 96 8.86 -15.91 -11.50
N GLN A 97 9.35 -15.70 -12.72
CA GLN A 97 9.87 -14.40 -13.15
C GLN A 97 8.73 -13.41 -13.36
N LEU A 98 7.60 -13.85 -13.91
CA LEU A 98 6.40 -13.03 -14.02
C LEU A 98 5.88 -12.63 -12.64
N ARG A 99 5.78 -13.58 -11.69
CA ARG A 99 5.42 -13.26 -10.29
C ARG A 99 6.37 -12.24 -9.67
N PHE A 100 7.68 -12.38 -9.91
CA PHE A 100 8.67 -11.46 -9.36
C PHE A 100 8.51 -10.04 -9.92
N ARG A 101 8.36 -9.87 -11.24
CA ARG A 101 8.18 -8.54 -11.85
C ARG A 101 6.91 -7.84 -11.37
N VAL A 102 5.80 -8.57 -11.30
CA VAL A 102 4.52 -8.03 -10.77
C VAL A 102 4.63 -7.69 -9.28
N TYR A 103 5.30 -8.53 -8.50
CA TYR A 103 5.55 -8.27 -7.08
C TYR A 103 6.40 -7.01 -6.86
N GLU A 104 7.53 -6.91 -7.55
CA GLU A 104 8.44 -5.76 -7.47
C GLU A 104 7.68 -4.49 -7.84
N ALA A 105 7.06 -4.46 -9.03
CA ALA A 105 6.30 -3.31 -9.50
C ALA A 105 5.16 -2.91 -8.54
N SER A 106 4.41 -3.88 -7.98
CA SER A 106 3.31 -3.60 -7.06
C SER A 106 3.77 -3.06 -5.69
N THR A 107 4.91 -3.55 -5.19
CA THR A 107 5.44 -3.20 -3.86
C THR A 107 6.27 -1.91 -3.87
N THR A 108 6.81 -1.50 -5.01
CA THR A 108 7.59 -0.27 -5.17
C THR A 108 6.80 0.86 -5.84
N ARG A 109 5.47 0.77 -5.92
CA ARG A 109 4.65 1.84 -6.49
C ARG A 109 4.85 3.14 -5.74
N ALA A 110 5.00 4.22 -6.52
CA ALA A 110 5.10 5.59 -5.99
C ALA A 110 6.20 5.73 -4.91
N SER A 111 7.33 5.03 -5.10
CA SER A 111 8.50 5.13 -4.23
C SER A 111 9.77 5.48 -5.03
N ASP A 112 10.85 5.59 -4.30
CA ASP A 112 12.23 5.75 -4.78
C ASP A 112 12.86 4.42 -5.25
N GLN A 113 12.08 3.35 -5.39
CA GLN A 113 12.55 1.99 -5.72
C GLN A 113 11.82 1.42 -6.95
N GLY A 114 12.37 0.35 -7.53
CA GLY A 114 11.79 -0.36 -8.68
C GLY A 114 12.01 0.33 -10.03
N SER A 115 11.30 -0.12 -11.05
CA SER A 115 11.49 0.36 -12.44
C SER A 115 11.14 1.83 -12.66
N ASP A 116 10.24 2.37 -11.83
CA ASP A 116 9.76 3.77 -11.88
C ASP A 116 10.27 4.62 -10.71
N ALA A 117 11.40 4.20 -10.11
CA ALA A 117 12.03 4.86 -8.97
C ALA A 117 12.11 6.39 -9.17
N GLY A 118 11.57 7.14 -8.21
CA GLY A 118 11.63 8.61 -8.20
C GLY A 118 10.59 9.32 -9.08
N LYS A 119 9.93 8.62 -10.01
CA LYS A 119 8.99 9.24 -10.96
C LYS A 119 7.68 9.69 -10.30
N PHE A 120 7.15 8.84 -9.44
CA PHE A 120 5.89 9.08 -8.69
C PHE A 120 6.13 9.08 -7.18
N ASP A 121 7.38 9.29 -6.75
CA ASP A 121 7.81 9.08 -5.37
C ASP A 121 7.01 9.93 -4.37
N ASN A 122 6.47 9.26 -3.35
CA ASN A 122 5.70 9.84 -2.26
C ASN A 122 6.49 10.04 -0.96
N SER A 123 7.77 9.68 -0.91
CA SER A 123 8.59 9.71 0.31
C SER A 123 8.61 11.10 0.97
N GLU A 124 8.90 12.15 0.20
CA GLU A 124 8.89 13.53 0.72
C GLU A 124 7.49 14.00 1.12
N ARG A 125 6.44 13.60 0.38
CA ARG A 125 5.06 13.94 0.74
C ARG A 125 4.67 13.30 2.07
N ILE A 126 5.05 12.04 2.29
CA ILE A 126 4.81 11.34 3.56
C ILE A 126 5.52 12.06 4.71
N ALA A 127 6.81 12.37 4.54
CA ALA A 127 7.57 13.11 5.56
C ALA A 127 6.89 14.43 5.92
N ARG A 128 6.50 15.21 4.90
CA ARG A 128 5.82 16.49 5.10
C ARG A 128 4.45 16.34 5.77
N ILE A 129 3.67 15.33 5.38
CA ILE A 129 2.38 15.02 6.02
C ILE A 129 2.57 14.71 7.50
N LEU A 130 3.61 13.95 7.88
CA LEU A 130 3.89 13.61 9.27
C LEU A 130 4.29 14.84 10.10
N GLU A 131 5.16 15.70 9.56
CA GLU A 131 5.54 16.98 10.18
C GLU A 131 4.32 17.85 10.45
N LEU A 132 3.49 18.08 9.43
CA LEU A 132 2.30 18.92 9.52
C LEU A 132 1.25 18.35 10.48
N ARG A 133 1.08 17.02 10.51
CA ARG A 133 0.20 16.37 11.49
C ARG A 133 0.70 16.58 12.91
N HIS A 134 2.01 16.50 13.12
CA HIS A 134 2.62 16.73 14.43
C HIS A 134 2.41 18.18 14.87
N GLU A 135 2.73 19.15 14.01
CA GLU A 135 2.54 20.58 14.29
C GLU A 135 1.06 20.90 14.60
N ALA A 136 0.12 20.38 13.79
CA ALA A 136 -1.30 20.56 14.02
C ALA A 136 -1.77 19.99 15.37
N ALA A 137 -1.21 18.87 15.81
CA ALA A 137 -1.52 18.30 17.11
C ALA A 137 -0.98 19.16 18.26
N THR A 138 0.26 19.64 18.13
CA THR A 138 0.90 20.53 19.11
C THR A 138 0.17 21.85 19.27
N LEU A 139 -0.28 22.46 18.17
CA LEU A 139 -1.09 23.69 18.21
C LEU A 139 -2.37 23.51 19.04
N LEU A 140 -2.98 22.33 18.98
CA LEU A 140 -4.20 21.99 19.73
C LEU A 140 -3.94 21.55 21.18
N GLY A 141 -2.68 21.60 21.64
CA GLY A 141 -2.26 21.22 22.98
C GLY A 141 -2.10 19.71 23.20
N TYR A 142 -1.92 18.94 22.13
CA TYR A 142 -1.56 17.51 22.23
C TYR A 142 -0.05 17.34 22.04
N LYS A 143 0.53 16.31 22.67
CA LYS A 143 1.94 15.93 22.52
C LYS A 143 2.28 15.51 21.10
N ASP A 144 1.37 14.75 20.46
CA ASP A 144 1.60 14.17 19.14
C ASP A 144 0.26 13.84 18.42
N PRO A 145 0.31 13.45 17.13
CA PRO A 145 -0.90 13.09 16.37
C PRO A 145 -1.65 11.87 16.92
N VAL A 146 -0.96 10.96 17.63
CA VAL A 146 -1.57 9.76 18.20
C VAL A 146 -2.46 10.15 19.37
N GLU A 147 -1.97 10.99 20.28
CA GLU A 147 -2.76 11.50 21.40
C GLU A 147 -3.99 12.28 20.90
N ARG A 148 -3.82 13.13 19.88
CA ARG A 148 -4.94 13.80 19.22
C ARG A 148 -5.95 12.80 18.65
N SER A 149 -5.49 11.73 18.00
CA SER A 149 -6.36 10.70 17.42
C SER A 149 -7.10 9.88 18.46
N LEU A 150 -6.47 9.62 19.61
CA LEU A 150 -7.08 8.86 20.70
C LEU A 150 -8.16 9.65 21.44
N ALA A 151 -8.08 10.99 21.43
CA ALA A 151 -9.10 11.84 22.03
C ALA A 151 -10.53 11.57 21.48
N THR A 152 -10.67 10.96 20.30
CA THR A 152 -11.95 10.57 19.70
C THR A 152 -12.27 9.08 19.77
N LYS A 153 -11.36 8.24 20.24
CA LYS A 153 -11.46 6.76 20.19
C LYS A 153 -11.68 6.17 21.58
N MET A 154 -12.09 4.90 21.61
CA MET A 154 -12.31 4.15 22.86
C MET A 154 -11.05 3.51 23.43
N ALA A 155 -9.94 3.55 22.69
CA ALA A 155 -8.68 3.01 23.15
C ALA A 155 -8.11 3.88 24.29
N PRO A 156 -7.68 3.27 25.41
CA PRO A 156 -7.34 4.01 26.63
C PRO A 156 -6.01 4.77 26.54
N SER A 157 -5.03 4.27 25.77
CA SER A 157 -3.75 4.94 25.52
C SER A 157 -3.01 4.34 24.33
N ALA A 158 -1.98 5.04 23.83
CA ALA A 158 -1.08 4.51 22.80
C ALA A 158 -0.33 3.26 23.29
N ASP A 159 0.12 3.25 24.55
CA ASP A 159 0.82 2.12 25.16
C ASP A 159 -0.07 0.88 25.26
N ALA A 160 -1.35 1.05 25.61
CA ALA A 160 -2.30 -0.05 25.66
C ALA A 160 -2.51 -0.67 24.26
N ILE A 161 -2.61 0.16 23.22
CA ILE A 161 -2.71 -0.31 21.83
C ILE A 161 -1.43 -1.06 21.42
N LEU A 162 -0.26 -0.48 21.68
CA LEU A 162 1.02 -1.12 21.35
C LEU A 162 1.21 -2.44 22.11
N SER A 163 0.83 -2.50 23.39
CA SER A 163 0.87 -3.71 24.19
C SER A 163 -0.05 -4.78 23.61
N PHE A 164 -1.29 -4.42 23.26
CA PHE A 164 -2.23 -5.33 22.63
C PHE A 164 -1.70 -5.87 21.29
N LEU A 165 -1.18 -5.01 20.41
CA LEU A 165 -0.61 -5.41 19.12
C LEU A 165 0.62 -6.32 19.28
N ARG A 166 1.49 -6.04 20.28
CA ARG A 166 2.66 -6.87 20.58
C ARG A 166 2.27 -8.24 21.13
N ASP A 167 1.30 -8.31 22.05
CA ASP A 167 0.78 -9.57 22.58
C ASP A 167 0.12 -10.41 21.46
N LEU A 168 -0.69 -9.76 20.62
CA LEU A 168 -1.28 -10.41 19.44
C LEU A 168 -0.20 -10.97 18.51
N ALA A 169 0.83 -10.17 18.18
CA ALA A 169 1.94 -10.61 17.35
C ALA A 169 2.71 -11.77 17.98
N ALA A 170 2.96 -11.74 19.29
CA ALA A 170 3.63 -12.80 20.03
C ALA A 170 2.85 -14.12 19.98
N ARG A 171 1.51 -14.06 20.07
CA ARG A 171 0.63 -15.23 19.97
C ARG A 171 0.49 -15.77 18.55
N ALA A 172 0.49 -14.89 17.54
CA ALA A 172 0.34 -15.27 16.13
C ALA A 172 1.64 -15.83 15.53
N LYS A 173 2.81 -15.33 15.94
CA LYS A 173 4.12 -15.67 15.35
C LYS A 173 4.43 -17.18 15.31
N PRO A 174 4.13 -18.01 16.35
CA PRO A 174 4.36 -19.44 16.28
C PRO A 174 3.52 -20.15 15.21
N ALA A 175 2.27 -19.73 14.99
CA ALA A 175 1.42 -20.29 13.94
C ALA A 175 1.95 -19.91 12.55
N ALA A 176 2.23 -18.62 12.33
CA ALA A 176 2.83 -18.12 11.09
C ALA A 176 4.16 -18.82 10.76
N GLY A 177 4.99 -19.11 11.77
CA GLY A 177 6.24 -19.86 11.59
C GLY A 177 6.02 -21.32 11.14
N ARG A 178 4.98 -21.99 11.66
CA ARG A 178 4.61 -23.35 11.23
C ARG A 178 4.07 -23.36 9.80
N GLU A 179 3.17 -22.43 9.47
CA GLU A 179 2.60 -22.27 8.13
C GLU A 179 3.70 -21.97 7.10
N PHE A 180 4.64 -21.08 7.44
CA PHE A 180 5.78 -20.79 6.57
C PHE A 180 6.68 -22.02 6.35
N ALA A 181 6.98 -22.78 7.40
CA ALA A 181 7.76 -24.02 7.28
C ALA A 181 7.01 -25.12 6.49
N GLU A 182 5.68 -25.17 6.57
CA GLU A 182 4.85 -26.04 5.75
C GLU A 182 4.90 -25.65 4.27
N LEU A 183 4.72 -24.36 3.97
CA LEU A 183 4.84 -23.84 2.60
C LEU A 183 6.23 -24.09 2.00
N GLN A 184 7.30 -23.91 2.78
CA GLN A 184 8.66 -24.22 2.33
C GLN A 184 8.84 -25.71 1.99
N ARG A 185 8.32 -26.61 2.83
CA ARG A 185 8.38 -28.06 2.59
C ARG A 185 7.56 -28.46 1.38
N PHE A 186 6.35 -27.92 1.25
CA PHE A 186 5.48 -28.17 0.10
C PHE A 186 6.15 -27.71 -1.20
N ALA A 187 6.66 -26.47 -1.24
CA ALA A 187 7.35 -25.94 -2.41
C ALA A 187 8.59 -26.77 -2.78
N ALA A 188 9.39 -27.21 -1.80
CA ALA A 188 10.54 -28.07 -2.06
C ALA A 188 10.14 -29.44 -2.63
N ALA A 189 9.04 -30.02 -2.15
CA ALA A 189 8.54 -31.31 -2.65
C ALA A 189 7.92 -31.20 -4.05
N ASP A 190 7.14 -30.15 -4.33
CA ASP A 190 6.51 -29.91 -5.63
C ASP A 190 7.54 -29.55 -6.72
N LEU A 191 8.59 -28.78 -6.37
CA LEU A 191 9.72 -28.52 -7.28
C LEU A 191 10.48 -29.79 -7.66
N VAL A 192 10.57 -30.79 -6.76
CA VAL A 192 11.15 -32.10 -7.04
C VAL A 192 10.24 -32.94 -7.95
N GLN A 193 8.92 -32.76 -7.89
CA GLN A 193 7.96 -33.48 -8.75
C GLN A 193 7.80 -32.86 -10.15
N ARG A 194 7.97 -31.53 -10.29
CA ARG A 194 7.89 -30.80 -11.56
C ARG A 194 9.23 -30.65 -12.29
N GLY A 195 10.31 -31.15 -11.70
CA GLY A 195 11.69 -31.07 -12.19
C GLY A 195 12.29 -32.43 -12.54
N GLY A 196 11.61 -33.19 -13.41
CA GLY A 196 12.11 -34.37 -14.12
C GLY A 196 11.81 -34.25 -15.61
#